data_AF-A0A7U7GBH1-F1
#
_entry.id   AF-A0A7U7GBH1-F1
#
_cell.length_a   1.000
_cell.length_b   1.000
_cell.length_c   1.000
_cell.angle_alpha   90.00
_cell.angle_beta   90.00
_cell.angle_gamma   90.00
#
_symmetry.space_group_name_H-M   'P 1'
#
loop_
_entity.id
_entity.type
_entity.pdbx_description
1 polymer ?
#
loop_
_entity_poly.entity_id
_entity_poly.type
_entity_poly.pdbx_seq_one_letter_code
_entity_poly.pdbx_strand_id
1 'polypeptide(L)'
;MALTSVGDESAENQRLMDRISAIYTDYPFYGSRKLTAVRRREGYPVNRKRVRRLMRAMGLVSIAPKPDTSRPHPQQAVYPYLLRGVVIERPNQVWSTDITYLRIERG
;
A
#
# COMPACT_ATOMS: atom_id res chain seq x y z
N MET A 1 12.96 -23.34 2.69
CA MET A 1 12.86 -22.76 4.05
C MET A 1 14.22 -22.14 4.38
N ALA A 2 14.49 -20.94 3.84
CA ALA A 2 15.79 -20.27 3.99
C ALA A 2 15.72 -19.31 5.18
N LEU A 3 16.25 -19.75 6.32
CA LEU A 3 16.65 -18.88 7.42
C LEU A 3 17.71 -17.93 6.85
N THR A 4 17.33 -16.69 6.58
CA THR A 4 18.31 -15.65 6.29
C THR A 4 19.00 -15.36 7.62
N SER A 5 20.23 -15.83 7.73
CA SER A 5 21.23 -15.39 8.71
C SER A 5 21.00 -13.92 9.05
N VAL A 6 20.71 -13.63 10.33
CA VAL A 6 20.80 -12.30 10.92
C VAL A 6 22.30 -11.98 10.96
N GLY A 7 22.86 -11.68 9.79
CA GLY A 7 24.22 -11.22 9.64
C GLY A 7 24.29 -9.82 10.24
N ASP A 8 25.02 -9.72 11.35
CA ASP A 8 25.53 -8.51 12.01
C ASP A 8 24.97 -7.18 11.46
N GLU A 9 23.72 -6.87 11.84
CA GLU A 9 23.13 -5.58 11.51
C GLU A 9 23.87 -4.52 12.33
N SER A 10 24.40 -3.49 11.65
CA SER A 10 25.15 -2.41 12.32
C SER A 10 24.38 -1.90 13.55
N ALA A 11 25.07 -1.50 14.62
CA ALA A 11 24.43 -1.06 15.87
C ALA A 11 23.34 0.01 15.67
N GLU A 12 23.46 0.84 14.63
CA GLU A 12 22.43 1.80 14.21
C GLU A 12 21.15 1.12 13.70
N ASN A 13 21.27 0.07 12.88
CA ASN A 13 20.14 -0.73 12.42
C ASN A 13 19.45 -1.43 13.59
N GLN A 14 20.20 -1.96 14.57
CA GLN A 14 19.61 -2.58 15.75
C GLN A 14 18.76 -1.58 16.55
N ARG A 15 19.29 -0.39 16.85
CA ARG A 15 18.53 0.69 17.50
C ARG A 15 17.29 1.10 16.70
N LEU A 16 17.41 1.10 15.37
CA LEU A 16 16.29 1.39 14.47
C LEU A 16 15.23 0.27 14.53
N MET A 17 15.64 -0.99 14.56
CA MET A 17 14.77 -2.16 14.71
C MET A 17 14.03 -2.15 16.04
N ASP A 18 14.73 -1.95 17.16
CA ASP A 18 14.14 -1.93 18.50
C ASP A 18 13.02 -0.89 18.61
N ARG A 19 13.28 0.31 18.09
CA ARG A 19 12.31 1.39 18.14
C ARG A 19 11.23 1.27 17.05
N ILE A 20 11.48 0.59 15.93
CA ILE A 20 10.40 0.17 15.02
C ILE A 20 9.48 -0.84 15.72
N SER A 21 10.05 -1.79 16.46
CA SER A 21 9.31 -2.80 17.22
C SER A 21 8.42 -2.14 18.27
N ALA A 22 8.96 -1.20 19.05
CA ALA A 22 8.17 -0.44 20.04
C ALA A 22 6.97 0.29 19.40
N ILE A 23 7.19 1.04 18.30
CA ILE A 23 6.11 1.74 17.60
C ILE A 23 5.09 0.75 17.01
N TYR A 24 5.55 -0.41 16.55
CA TYR A 24 4.67 -1.43 15.99
C TYR A 24 3.80 -2.11 17.06
N THR A 25 4.32 -2.30 18.27
CA THR A 25 3.54 -2.79 19.43
C THR A 25 2.38 -1.84 19.74
N ASP A 26 2.63 -0.54 19.74
CA ASP A 26 1.60 0.47 19.99
C ASP A 26 0.62 0.61 18.79
N TYR A 27 1.14 0.46 17.57
CA TYR A 27 0.40 0.72 16.33
C TYR A 27 0.64 -0.38 15.26
N PRO A 28 0.05 -1.58 15.41
CA PRO A 28 0.30 -2.71 14.52
C PRO A 28 -0.17 -2.48 13.06
N PHE A 29 -1.01 -1.47 12.84
CA PHE A 29 -1.47 -1.05 11.51
C PHE A 29 -0.50 -0.10 10.79
N TYR A 30 0.60 0.31 11.43
CA TYR A 30 1.61 1.18 10.81
C TYR A 30 2.52 0.38 9.88
N GLY A 31 2.34 0.59 8.57
CA GLY A 31 3.28 0.12 7.56
C GLY A 31 4.51 1.03 7.41
N SER A 32 5.45 0.61 6.56
CA SER A 32 6.70 1.33 6.26
C SER A 32 6.53 2.83 5.98
N ARG A 33 5.43 3.26 5.35
CA ARG A 33 5.13 4.68 5.09
C ARG A 33 4.91 5.47 6.39
N LYS A 34 4.01 5.00 7.26
CA LYS A 34 3.68 5.67 8.53
C LYS A 34 4.86 5.62 9.49
N LEU A 35 5.54 4.48 9.60
CA LEU A 35 6.76 4.35 10.41
C LEU A 35 7.82 5.35 9.98
N THR A 36 8.08 5.49 8.68
CA THR A 36 9.04 6.50 8.18
C THR A 36 8.63 7.93 8.56
N ALA A 37 7.33 8.26 8.48
CA ALA A 37 6.83 9.58 8.84
C ALA A 37 6.94 9.86 10.34
N VAL A 38 6.61 8.88 11.19
CA VAL A 38 6.78 8.98 12.65
C VAL A 38 8.25 9.21 12.99
N ARG A 39 9.16 8.42 12.41
CA ARG A 39 10.60 8.60 12.64
C ARG A 39 11.11 9.98 12.23
N ARG A 40 10.64 10.51 11.10
CA ARG A 40 10.96 11.88 10.67
C ARG A 40 10.44 12.94 11.64
N ARG A 41 9.26 12.75 12.23
CA ARG A 41 8.71 13.63 13.27
C ARG A 41 9.50 13.54 14.58
N GLU A 42 10.05 12.38 14.90
CA GLU A 42 10.98 12.16 16.02
C GLU A 42 12.39 12.75 15.77
N GLY A 43 12.62 13.43 14.64
CA GLY A 43 13.92 14.00 14.30
C GLY A 43 14.94 12.99 13.75
N TYR A 44 14.52 11.76 13.43
CA TYR A 44 15.38 10.73 12.85
C TYR A 44 15.03 10.51 11.36
N PRO A 45 15.70 11.22 10.42
CA PRO A 45 15.41 11.13 9.01
C PRO A 45 15.87 9.78 8.44
N VAL A 46 14.92 8.86 8.26
CA VAL A 46 15.17 7.52 7.71
C VAL A 46 14.58 7.36 6.31
N ASN A 47 15.29 6.62 5.45
CA ASN A 47 14.77 6.24 4.13
C ASN A 47 13.73 5.12 4.25
N ARG A 48 12.58 5.28 3.59
CA ARG A 48 11.51 4.27 3.53
C ARG A 48 12.01 2.90 3.07
N LYS A 49 12.97 2.84 2.13
CA LYS A 49 13.56 1.57 1.67
C LYS A 49 14.26 0.83 2.82
N ARG A 50 14.97 1.55 3.69
CA ARG A 50 15.66 1.02 4.88
C ARG A 50 14.64 0.48 5.89
N VAL A 51 13.61 1.26 6.24
CA VAL A 51 12.52 0.83 7.14
C VAL A 51 11.84 -0.44 6.59
N ARG A 52 11.50 -0.47 5.30
CA ARG A 52 10.86 -1.63 4.68
C ARG A 52 11.74 -2.89 4.72
N ARG A 53 13.05 -2.74 4.53
CA ARG A 53 14.01 -3.85 4.62
C ARG A 53 14.06 -4.42 6.04
N LEU A 54 14.19 -3.55 7.04
CA LEU A 54 14.26 -3.93 8.45
C LEU A 54 12.95 -4.58 8.92
N MET A 55 11.79 -4.03 8.57
CA MET A 55 10.50 -4.65 8.86
C MET A 55 10.41 -6.08 8.30
N ARG A 56 10.91 -6.32 7.07
CA ARG A 56 10.93 -7.66 6.47
C ARG A 56 11.88 -8.59 7.21
N ALA A 57 13.06 -8.12 7.60
CA ALA A 57 14.01 -8.91 8.39
C ALA A 57 13.43 -9.30 9.76
N MET A 58 12.64 -8.42 10.37
CA MET A 58 11.94 -8.65 11.64
C MET A 58 10.61 -9.42 11.49
N GLY A 59 10.17 -9.75 10.27
CA GLY A 59 8.88 -10.40 10.02
C GLY A 59 7.64 -9.52 10.29
N LEU A 60 7.80 -8.20 10.43
CA LEU A 60 6.68 -7.29 10.69
C LEU A 60 5.89 -6.96 9.42
N VAL A 61 4.57 -7.13 9.48
CA VAL A 61 3.64 -6.81 8.39
C VAL A 61 2.47 -6.01 8.95
N SER A 62 2.19 -4.84 8.36
CA SER A 62 1.06 -4.02 8.80
C SER A 62 -0.27 -4.75 8.64
N ILE A 63 -1.10 -4.75 9.69
CA ILE A 63 -2.45 -5.34 9.68
C ILE A 63 -3.50 -4.47 8.99
N ALA A 64 -3.11 -3.31 8.46
CA ALA A 64 -4.05 -2.40 7.82
C ALA A 64 -4.77 -3.09 6.64
N PRO A 65 -6.12 -2.94 6.54
CA PRO A 65 -6.85 -3.49 5.42
C PRO A 65 -6.29 -2.92 4.12
N LYS A 66 -5.99 -3.80 3.18
CA LYS A 66 -5.65 -3.38 1.82
C LYS A 66 -6.95 -2.96 1.14
N PRO A 67 -6.94 -1.90 0.30
CA PRO A 67 -8.11 -1.56 -0.50
C PRO A 67 -8.51 -2.78 -1.32
N ASP A 68 -9.72 -3.27 -1.08
CA ASP A 68 -10.32 -4.39 -1.81
C ASP A 68 -11.29 -3.83 -2.85
N THR A 69 -10.79 -2.92 -3.69
CA THR A 69 -11.60 -2.12 -4.62
C THR A 69 -12.11 -2.93 -5.82
N SER A 70 -11.64 -4.16 -5.97
CA SER A 70 -11.92 -5.03 -7.10
C SER A 70 -12.90 -6.15 -6.77
N ARG A 71 -13.46 -6.20 -5.55
CA ARG A 71 -14.50 -7.17 -5.24
C ARG A 71 -15.86 -6.66 -5.70
N PRO A 72 -16.45 -7.27 -6.74
CA PRO A 72 -17.82 -6.94 -7.12
C PRO A 72 -18.75 -7.30 -5.97
N HIS A 73 -19.78 -6.48 -5.75
CA HIS A 73 -20.81 -6.81 -4.77
C HIS A 73 -21.53 -8.10 -5.21
N PRO A 74 -21.85 -9.07 -4.32
CA PRO A 74 -22.47 -10.34 -4.71
C PRO A 74 -23.78 -10.22 -5.49
N GLN A 75 -24.48 -9.08 -5.30
CA GLN A 75 -25.76 -8.78 -5.93
C GLN A 75 -25.63 -7.98 -7.24
N GLN A 76 -24.41 -7.55 -7.60
CA GLN A 76 -24.18 -6.84 -8.85
C GLN A 76 -23.95 -7.83 -9.98
N ALA A 77 -24.84 -7.78 -10.98
CA ALA A 77 -24.68 -8.57 -12.19
C ALA A 77 -23.42 -8.14 -12.95
N VAL A 78 -22.64 -9.14 -13.39
CA VAL A 78 -21.53 -8.91 -14.33
C VAL A 78 -22.12 -8.85 -15.73
N TYR A 79 -22.10 -7.67 -16.34
CA TYR A 79 -22.53 -7.50 -17.72
C TYR A 79 -21.38 -7.83 -18.69
N PRO A 80 -21.64 -8.54 -19.80
CA PRO A 80 -20.63 -8.79 -20.81
C PRO A 80 -20.17 -7.48 -21.45
N TYR A 81 -18.87 -7.36 -21.69
CA TYR A 81 -18.34 -6.22 -22.44
C TYR A 81 -18.64 -6.39 -23.93
N LEU A 82 -19.69 -5.72 -24.40
CA LEU A 82 -20.27 -5.90 -25.73
C LEU A 82 -19.36 -5.45 -26.89
N LEU A 83 -18.32 -4.66 -26.60
CA LEU A 83 -17.37 -4.19 -27.61
C LEU A 83 -16.21 -5.16 -27.84
N ARG A 84 -16.20 -6.32 -27.18
CA ARG A 84 -15.15 -7.32 -27.34
C ARG A 84 -15.19 -7.89 -28.76
N GLY A 85 -14.08 -7.76 -29.49
CA GLY A 85 -13.94 -8.28 -30.85
C GLY A 85 -14.59 -7.41 -31.94
N VAL A 86 -15.12 -6.24 -31.59
CA VAL A 86 -15.69 -5.30 -32.56
C VAL A 86 -14.55 -4.46 -33.16
N VAL A 87 -14.41 -4.50 -34.50
CA VAL A 87 -13.52 -3.61 -35.23
C VAL A 87 -14.21 -2.25 -35.42
N ILE A 88 -13.53 -1.18 -35.05
CA ILE A 88 -14.02 0.21 -35.14
C ILE A 88 -13.38 0.85 -36.37
N GLU A 89 -14.14 1.05 -37.43
CA GLU A 89 -13.61 1.44 -38.76
C GLU A 89 -13.84 2.91 -39.09
N ARG A 90 -14.77 3.58 -38.38
CA ARG A 90 -15.11 4.98 -38.65
C ARG A 90 -15.42 5.77 -37.38
N PRO A 91 -15.27 7.11 -37.43
CA PRO A 91 -15.74 7.98 -36.36
C PRO A 91 -17.21 7.76 -36.02
N ASN A 92 -17.59 8.02 -34.77
CA ASN A 92 -18.95 7.89 -34.24
C ASN A 92 -19.55 6.47 -34.18
N GLN A 93 -18.74 5.41 -34.31
CA GLN A 93 -19.21 4.02 -34.21
C GLN A 93 -19.27 3.50 -32.75
N VAL A 94 -18.40 3.99 -31.86
CA VAL A 94 -18.34 3.63 -30.43
C VAL A 94 -18.05 4.88 -29.62
N TRP A 95 -18.82 5.07 -28.54
CA TRP A 95 -18.71 6.24 -27.67
C TRP A 95 -18.38 5.75 -26.26
N SER A 96 -17.43 6.40 -25.59
CA SER A 96 -17.07 6.14 -24.20
C SER A 96 -17.34 7.40 -23.39
N THR A 97 -17.90 7.25 -22.20
CA THR A 97 -18.15 8.35 -21.27
C THR A 97 -17.68 7.94 -19.87
N ASP A 98 -17.20 8.92 -19.11
CA ASP A 98 -16.82 8.76 -17.71
C ASP A 98 -17.52 9.84 -16.88
N ILE A 99 -17.85 9.50 -15.63
CA ILE A 99 -18.41 10.45 -14.67
C ILE A 99 -17.37 10.68 -13.59
N THR A 100 -16.75 11.87 -13.63
CA THR A 100 -15.83 12.28 -12.58
C THR A 100 -16.59 13.03 -11.48
N TYR A 101 -16.53 12.51 -10.25
CA TYR A 101 -17.06 13.23 -9.10
C TYR A 101 -16.18 14.43 -8.77
N LEU A 102 -16.76 15.64 -8.86
CA LEU A 102 -16.13 16.87 -8.41
C LEU A 102 -16.59 17.16 -6.98
N ARG A 103 -15.67 17.05 -6.03
CA ARG A 103 -15.96 17.33 -4.61
C ARG A 103 -16.03 18.83 -4.40
N ILE A 104 -17.18 19.31 -3.94
CA ILE A 104 -17.37 20.71 -3.50
C ILE A 104 -17.14 20.82 -1.99
N GLU A 105 -16.63 21.98 -1.56
CA GLU A 105 -16.18 22.22 -0.18
C GLU A 105 -17.34 22.29 0.83
N ARG A 106 -18.55 22.61 0.35
CA ARG A 106 -19.79 22.58 1.11
C ARG A 106 -20.87 21.92 0.26
N GLY A 107 -21.39 20.80 0.73
CA GLY A 107 -22.48 20.03 0.12
C GLY A 107 -23.15 19.19 1.18
#